data_AF-A0A962B3Z9-F1
#
_entry.id   AF-A0A962B3Z9-F1
#
_cell.length_a   1.000
_cell.length_b   1.000
_cell.length_c   1.000
_cell.angle_alpha   90.00
_cell.angle_beta   90.00
_cell.angle_gamma   90.00
#
_symmetry.space_group_name_H-M   'P 1'
#
loop_
_entity.id
_entity.type
_entity.pdbx_description
1 polymer ?
#
loop_
_entity_poly.entity_id
_entity_poly.type
_entity_poly.pdbx_seq_one_letter_code
_entity_poly.pdbx_strand_id
1 'polypeptide(L)'
;MRKDRTHSGLIAAAVVGVAMLCAAAPAAQAAELKPKVTRLHVAAPKQMLFIGNSYLYYGDAMHNHVRRMAIAAKHHDAKALVYKLATISGSALFDHDITSYLKPGQLRVKGPFEVVVL
;
A
#
# COMPACT_ATOMS: atom_id res chain seq x y z
N MET A 1 -48.30 -48.68 -39.17
CA MET A 1 -47.02 -49.31 -39.57
C MET A 1 -45.89 -48.53 -38.91
N ARG A 2 -45.02 -49.23 -38.18
CA ARG A 2 -43.95 -48.74 -37.29
C ARG A 2 -43.11 -47.60 -37.89
N LYS A 3 -42.68 -46.63 -37.06
CA LYS A 3 -41.29 -46.57 -36.56
C LYS A 3 -41.05 -45.33 -35.68
N ASP A 4 -41.33 -45.54 -34.41
CA ASP A 4 -40.65 -45.05 -33.23
C ASP A 4 -39.10 -45.10 -33.40
N ARG A 5 -38.43 -43.95 -33.24
CA ARG A 5 -37.06 -43.87 -32.71
C ARG A 5 -36.68 -42.46 -32.23
N THR A 6 -36.81 -42.33 -30.92
CA THR A 6 -36.04 -41.50 -29.98
C THR A 6 -34.65 -41.04 -30.44
N HIS A 7 -34.41 -39.72 -30.42
CA HIS A 7 -33.08 -39.12 -30.25
C HIS A 7 -33.16 -37.92 -29.28
N SER A 8 -33.79 -38.13 -28.12
CA SER A 8 -33.60 -37.28 -26.94
C SER A 8 -32.69 -38.05 -25.98
N GLY A 9 -31.39 -37.78 -26.00
CA GLY A 9 -30.49 -38.52 -25.10
C GLY A 9 -28.98 -38.28 -25.24
N LEU A 10 -28.52 -37.27 -25.99
CA LEU A 10 -27.09 -37.02 -26.18
C LEU A 10 -26.69 -35.56 -25.95
N ILE A 11 -27.28 -34.87 -24.97
CA ILE A 11 -26.75 -33.59 -24.45
C ILE A 11 -26.80 -33.58 -22.90
N ALA A 12 -26.54 -34.72 -22.27
CA ALA A 12 -26.57 -34.83 -20.80
C ALA A 12 -25.25 -35.32 -20.18
N ALA A 13 -24.17 -35.45 -20.96
CA ALA A 13 -22.92 -36.06 -20.51
C ALA A 13 -21.66 -35.19 -20.65
N ALA A 14 -21.79 -33.88 -20.85
CA ALA A 14 -20.63 -32.98 -20.99
C ALA A 14 -20.67 -31.74 -20.08
N VAL A 15 -21.62 -31.64 -19.13
CA VAL A 15 -21.74 -30.46 -18.23
C VAL A 15 -21.39 -30.77 -16.77
N VAL A 16 -21.10 -32.03 -16.42
CA VAL A 16 -20.79 -32.43 -15.02
C VAL A 16 -19.29 -32.45 -14.70
N GLY A 17 -18.42 -32.17 -15.68
CA GLY A 17 -16.96 -32.34 -15.54
C GLY A 17 -16.12 -31.11 -15.21
N VAL A 18 -16.71 -29.95 -14.87
CA VAL A 18 -15.95 -28.68 -14.63
C VAL A 18 -16.32 -28.02 -13.29
N ALA A 19 -16.81 -28.78 -12.31
CA ALA A 19 -17.26 -28.21 -11.03
C ALA A 19 -16.38 -28.55 -9.80
N MET A 20 -15.27 -29.27 -9.96
CA MET A 20 -14.45 -29.72 -8.81
C MET A 20 -12.94 -29.54 -9.01
N LEU A 21 -12.52 -28.37 -9.51
CA LEU A 21 -11.14 -27.93 -9.38
C LEU A 21 -11.04 -26.54 -8.71
N CYS A 22 -11.83 -26.34 -7.65
CA CYS A 22 -11.63 -25.26 -6.68
C CYS A 22 -11.24 -25.84 -5.31
N ALA A 23 -10.45 -26.91 -5.29
CA ALA A 23 -9.95 -27.48 -4.04
C ALA A 23 -8.71 -26.71 -3.59
N ALA A 24 -8.94 -25.79 -2.65
CA ALA A 24 -7.99 -25.24 -1.68
C ALA A 24 -6.66 -24.75 -2.26
N ALA A 25 -6.63 -23.49 -2.74
CA ALA A 25 -5.42 -22.71 -2.57
C ALA A 25 -5.15 -22.63 -1.05
N PRO A 26 -3.98 -23.07 -0.54
CA PRO A 26 -3.66 -22.85 0.86
C PRO A 26 -3.69 -21.34 1.08
N ALA A 27 -4.54 -20.88 1.98
CA ALA A 27 -4.42 -19.53 2.50
C ALA A 27 -3.02 -19.45 3.10
N ALA A 28 -2.11 -18.74 2.40
CA ALA A 28 -0.78 -18.50 2.91
C ALA A 28 -0.96 -17.78 4.24
N GLN A 29 -0.74 -18.49 5.34
CA GLN A 29 -0.79 -17.92 6.67
C GLN A 29 0.33 -16.88 6.71
N ALA A 30 -0.03 -15.60 6.59
CA ALA A 30 0.93 -14.53 6.72
C ALA A 30 1.59 -14.66 8.09
N ALA A 31 2.89 -14.95 8.10
CA ALA A 31 3.65 -14.98 9.34
C ALA A 31 3.50 -13.61 10.01
N GLU A 32 3.16 -13.60 11.30
CA GLU A 32 3.03 -12.36 12.06
C GLU A 32 4.40 -11.70 12.20
N LEU A 33 4.69 -10.76 11.29
CA LEU A 33 5.92 -9.97 11.33
C LEU A 33 5.78 -8.96 12.47
N LYS A 34 6.35 -9.30 13.63
CA LYS A 34 6.43 -8.36 14.75
C LYS A 34 7.35 -7.20 14.37
N PRO A 35 6.89 -5.94 14.48
CA PRO A 35 7.71 -4.80 14.10
C PRO A 35 8.89 -4.67 15.07
N LYS A 36 10.10 -4.54 14.51
CA LYS A 36 11.31 -4.29 15.31
C LYS A 36 11.25 -2.92 16.03
N VAL A 37 10.58 -1.95 15.42
CA VAL A 37 10.41 -0.60 15.96
C VAL A 37 8.97 -0.44 16.42
N THR A 38 8.76 -0.31 17.73
CA THR A 38 7.43 -0.14 18.34
C THR A 38 7.14 1.30 18.75
N ARG A 39 8.16 2.16 18.77
CA ARG A 39 8.04 3.59 19.08
C ARG A 39 9.10 4.40 18.34
N LEU A 40 8.76 5.64 18.03
CA LEU A 40 9.71 6.62 17.52
C LEU A 40 10.52 7.22 18.66
N HIS A 41 11.74 7.67 18.36
CA HIS A 41 12.58 8.41 19.31
C HIS A 41 12.01 9.80 19.61
N VAL A 42 11.30 10.40 18.64
CA VAL A 42 10.60 11.67 18.78
C VAL A 42 9.11 11.37 19.00
N ALA A 43 8.56 11.79 20.14
CA ALA A 43 7.20 11.41 20.56
C ALA A 43 6.10 11.97 19.63
N ALA A 44 6.30 13.16 19.07
CA ALA A 44 5.36 13.83 18.19
C ALA A 44 6.14 14.60 17.11
N PRO A 45 6.62 13.91 16.06
CA PRO A 45 7.43 14.53 15.02
C PRO A 45 6.62 15.53 14.22
N LYS A 46 7.09 16.77 14.13
CA LYS A 46 6.43 17.89 13.43
C LYS A 46 6.89 18.04 12.00
N GLN A 47 8.06 17.51 11.65
CA GLN A 47 8.63 17.66 10.31
C GLN A 47 8.97 16.30 9.70
N MET A 48 8.17 15.87 8.73
CA MET A 48 8.28 14.53 8.14
C MET A 48 8.53 14.60 6.62
N LEU A 49 9.37 13.69 6.13
CA LEU A 49 9.64 13.49 4.70
C LEU A 49 9.12 12.12 4.25
N PHE A 50 8.35 12.10 3.18
CA PHE A 50 7.93 10.89 2.48
C PHE A 50 8.65 10.80 1.14
N ILE A 51 9.36 9.70 0.91
CA ILE A 51 10.11 9.43 -0.31
C ILE A 51 9.47 8.22 -0.98
N GLY A 52 9.35 8.24 -2.31
CA GLY A 52 8.91 7.08 -3.08
C GLY A 52 8.33 7.49 -4.42
N ASN A 53 7.33 6.75 -4.89
CA ASN A 53 6.85 6.90 -6.26
C ASN A 53 5.33 7.13 -6.33
N SER A 54 4.84 7.16 -7.57
CA SER A 54 3.43 7.35 -7.90
C SER A 54 2.52 6.27 -7.31
N TYR A 55 3.01 5.05 -7.09
CA TYR A 55 2.19 3.97 -6.51
C TYR A 55 1.75 4.31 -5.08
N LEU A 56 2.62 4.95 -4.29
CA LEU A 56 2.36 5.27 -2.88
C LEU A 56 1.73 6.64 -2.69
N TYR A 57 2.11 7.61 -3.53
CA TYR A 57 1.83 9.02 -3.26
C TYR A 57 0.99 9.73 -4.32
N TYR A 58 0.56 9.06 -5.38
CA TYR A 58 -0.45 9.61 -6.29
C TYR A 58 -1.83 9.02 -5.97
N GLY A 59 -2.89 9.83 -6.08
CA GLY A 59 -4.27 9.41 -5.78
C GLY A 59 -4.60 9.41 -4.26
N ASP A 60 -5.01 10.55 -3.72
CA ASP A 60 -5.19 10.87 -2.28
C ASP A 60 -3.97 10.56 -1.37
N ALA A 61 -2.88 9.98 -1.88
CA ALA A 61 -1.53 9.92 -1.32
C ALA A 61 -1.40 9.47 0.15
N MET A 62 -0.60 8.42 0.41
CA MET A 62 -0.49 7.84 1.76
C MET A 62 -0.19 8.84 2.89
N HIS A 63 0.60 9.88 2.62
CA HIS A 63 0.92 10.92 3.61
C HIS A 63 -0.33 11.66 4.13
N ASN A 64 -1.39 11.83 3.32
CA ASN A 64 -2.63 12.46 3.77
C ASN A 64 -3.37 11.57 4.77
N HIS A 65 -3.42 10.26 4.52
CA HIS A 65 -4.02 9.32 5.45
C HIS A 65 -3.24 9.24 6.76
N VAL A 66 -1.91 9.19 6.70
CA VAL A 66 -1.05 9.24 7.89
C VAL A 66 -1.31 10.52 8.70
N ARG A 67 -1.40 11.66 8.02
CA ARG A 67 -1.76 12.94 8.67
C ARG A 67 -3.11 12.88 9.36
N ARG A 68 -4.14 12.38 8.70
CA ARG A 68 -5.50 12.26 9.25
C ARG A 68 -5.51 11.33 10.48
N MET A 69 -4.79 10.20 10.44
CA MET A 69 -4.67 9.29 11.58
C MET A 69 -3.95 9.93 12.77
N ALA A 70 -2.84 10.64 12.53
CA ALA A 70 -2.09 11.32 13.59
C ALA A 70 -2.92 12.40 14.30
N ILE A 71 -3.74 13.15 13.53
CA ILE A 71 -4.67 14.14 14.07
C ILE A 71 -5.79 13.45 14.86
N ALA A 72 -6.39 12.38 14.32
CA ALA A 72 -7.46 11.64 14.98
C ALA A 72 -7.02 11.02 16.32
N ALA A 73 -5.78 10.52 16.39
CA ALA A 73 -5.17 10.02 17.62
C ALA A 73 -4.72 11.13 18.59
N LYS A 74 -4.98 12.41 18.27
CA LYS A 74 -4.59 13.59 19.07
C LYS A 74 -3.09 13.71 19.33
N HIS A 75 -2.25 13.17 18.44
CA HIS A 75 -0.80 13.36 18.50
C HIS A 75 -0.37 14.72 17.94
N HIS A 76 -1.16 15.29 17.03
CA HIS A 76 -0.87 16.57 16.40
C HIS A 76 -2.13 17.39 16.14
N ASP A 77 -2.00 18.70 16.32
CA ASP A 77 -2.97 19.65 15.78
C ASP A 77 -2.81 19.77 14.26
N ALA A 78 -3.92 19.99 13.56
CA ALA A 78 -3.94 20.06 12.10
C ALA A 78 -2.95 21.10 11.51
N LYS A 79 -2.62 22.15 12.28
CA LYS A 79 -1.71 23.23 11.86
C LYS A 79 -0.24 22.99 12.22
N ALA A 80 0.06 22.03 13.10
CA ALA A 80 1.39 21.86 13.69
C ALA A 80 2.30 20.90 12.88
N LEU A 81 1.73 20.15 11.93
CA LEU A 81 2.39 19.03 11.27
C LEU A 81 2.76 19.38 9.82
N VAL A 82 4.06 19.41 9.54
CA VAL A 82 4.65 19.76 8.25
C VAL A 82 5.12 18.50 7.54
N TYR A 83 4.68 18.34 6.30
CA TYR A 83 5.02 17.22 5.44
C TYR A 83 5.72 17.68 4.16
N LYS A 84 6.72 16.92 3.75
CA LYS A 84 7.34 17.02 2.42
C LYS A 84 7.29 15.69 1.72
N LEU A 85 7.28 15.77 0.40
CA LEU A 85 7.28 14.63 -0.50
C LEU A 85 8.45 14.77 -1.46
N ALA A 86 9.17 13.68 -1.68
CA ALA A 86 10.13 13.55 -2.77
C ALA A 86 9.68 12.35 -3.61
N THR A 87 8.99 12.64 -4.71
CA THR A 87 8.39 11.60 -5.56
C THR A 87 8.95 11.62 -6.97
N ILE A 88 9.36 10.46 -7.46
CA ILE A 88 9.73 10.24 -8.86
C ILE A 88 8.76 9.22 -9.44
N SER A 89 8.15 9.51 -10.58
CA SER A 89 7.14 8.60 -11.17
C SER A 89 7.80 7.30 -11.63
N GLY A 90 7.23 6.16 -11.25
CA GLY A 90 7.73 4.83 -11.65
C GLY A 90 9.11 4.44 -11.09
N SER A 91 9.68 5.21 -10.16
CA SER A 91 11.01 4.93 -9.61
C SER A 91 11.03 3.81 -8.58
N ALA A 92 12.21 3.20 -8.42
CA ALA A 92 12.60 2.46 -7.24
C ALA A 92 13.27 3.39 -6.21
N LEU A 93 13.45 2.90 -4.98
CA LEU A 93 14.05 3.70 -3.90
C LEU A 93 15.48 4.16 -4.22
N PHE A 94 16.26 3.34 -4.94
CA PHE A 94 17.65 3.67 -5.30
C PHE A 94 17.77 4.81 -6.32
N ASP A 95 16.70 5.16 -7.03
CA ASP A 95 16.68 6.30 -7.96
C ASP A 95 16.61 7.65 -7.22
N HIS A 96 16.32 7.64 -5.91
CA HIS A 96 16.25 8.83 -5.09
C HIS A 96 17.61 9.22 -4.50
N ASP A 97 17.99 10.48 -4.66
CA ASP A 97 19.12 11.08 -3.93
C ASP A 97 18.69 11.48 -2.51
N ILE A 98 18.49 10.47 -1.66
CA ILE A 98 18.07 10.64 -0.26
C ILE A 98 19.08 11.53 0.49
N THR A 99 20.37 11.34 0.24
CA THR A 99 21.44 12.12 0.89
C THR A 99 21.26 13.61 0.63
N SER A 100 20.93 14.00 -0.60
CA SER A 100 20.64 15.40 -0.91
C SER A 100 19.38 15.89 -0.20
N TYR A 101 18.29 15.12 -0.21
CA TYR A 101 17.03 15.53 0.40
C TYR A 101 17.12 15.84 1.90
N LEU A 102 18.05 15.21 2.62
CA LEU A 102 18.24 15.38 4.06
C LEU A 102 19.09 16.61 4.43
N LYS A 103 19.73 17.27 3.46
CA LYS A 103 20.55 18.46 3.74
C LYS A 103 19.66 19.65 4.14
N PRO A 104 20.08 20.47 5.13
CA PRO A 104 19.35 21.68 5.51
C PRO A 104 19.09 22.60 4.31
N GLY A 105 17.91 23.22 4.25
CA GLY A 105 17.51 24.12 3.17
C GLY A 105 16.99 23.42 1.91
N GLN A 106 17.17 22.10 1.79
CA GLN A 106 16.59 21.33 0.70
C GLN A 106 15.08 21.15 0.89
N LEU A 107 14.37 20.91 -0.21
CA LEU A 107 12.91 20.73 -0.23
C LEU A 107 12.12 21.89 0.41
N ARG A 108 12.74 23.09 0.47
CA ARG A 108 12.19 24.33 1.05
C ARG A 108 11.86 24.17 2.54
N VAL A 109 12.68 23.43 3.30
CA VAL A 109 12.58 23.40 4.76
C VAL A 109 13.88 23.83 5.42
N LYS A 110 13.76 24.63 6.48
CA LYS A 110 14.90 25.22 7.19
C LYS A 110 15.56 24.24 8.17
N GLY A 111 14.75 23.42 8.86
CA GLY A 111 15.21 22.44 9.84
C GLY A 111 15.35 21.03 9.27
N PRO A 112 15.98 20.10 10.01
CA PRO A 112 16.07 18.69 9.64
C PRO A 112 14.71 17.99 9.72
N PHE A 113 14.55 16.90 8.98
CA PHE A 113 13.41 16.00 9.14
C PHE A 113 13.59 15.13 10.40
N GLU A 114 12.52 14.96 11.17
CA GLU A 114 12.51 14.14 12.39
C GLU A 114 12.10 12.70 12.09
N VAL A 115 11.35 12.50 11.00
CA VAL A 115 10.99 11.18 10.47
C VAL A 115 11.09 11.20 8.95
N VAL A 116 11.65 10.12 8.41
CA VAL A 116 11.70 9.85 6.97
C VAL A 116 11.03 8.51 6.71
N VAL A 117 10.09 8.49 5.78
CA VAL A 117 9.39 7.29 5.32
C VAL A 117 9.84 7.02 3.88
N LEU A 118 10.30 5.80 3.63
CA LEU A 118 10.89 5.34 2.36
C LEU A 118 9.97 4.32 1.67
#